data_AF-A0A330GU79-F1
#
_entry.id   AF-A0A330GU79-F1
#
_cell.length_a   1.000
_cell.length_b   1.000
_cell.length_c   1.000
_cell.angle_alpha   90.00
_cell.angle_beta   90.00
_cell.angle_gamma   90.00
#
_symmetry.space_group_name_H-M   'P 1'
#
loop_
_entity.id
_entity.type
_entity.pdbx_description
1 polymer ?
#
loop_
_entity_poly.entity_id
_entity_poly.type
_entity_poly.pdbx_seq_one_letter_code
_entity_poly.pdbx_strand_id
1 'polypeptide(L)' 'MIAYALHETMPKPPKTALVEKTLVERMADRVLELGMNGIAVTKDVLFEHTSFTLEEIEQHGREACNLARSRAVRRVA' A
#
# COMPACT_ATOMS: atom_id res chain seq x y z
N MET A 1 18.89 -23.79 33.43
CA MET A 1 18.40 -23.98 32.06
C MET A 1 17.20 -23.09 31.86
N ILE A 2 17.32 -22.04 31.05
CA ILE A 2 16.20 -21.14 30.74
C ILE A 2 15.44 -21.78 29.59
N ALA A 3 14.20 -22.19 29.82
CA ALA A 3 13.31 -22.71 28.79
C ALA A 3 12.87 -21.52 27.92
N TYR A 4 13.34 -21.49 26.67
CA TYR A 4 12.83 -20.56 25.66
C TYR A 4 11.38 -20.96 25.35
N ALA A 5 10.43 -20.22 25.90
CA ALA A 5 9.04 -20.32 25.49
C ALA A 5 8.95 -19.91 24.02
N LEU A 6 8.66 -20.90 23.18
CA LEU A 6 8.41 -20.77 21.75
C LEU A 6 7.36 -19.66 21.54
N HIS A 7 7.65 -18.74 20.61
CA HIS A 7 6.79 -17.62 20.23
C HIS A 7 5.50 -18.11 19.55
N GLU A 8 4.59 -18.74 20.30
CA GLU A 8 3.25 -19.08 19.83
C GLU A 8 2.28 -18.08 20.44
N THR A 9 1.93 -17.04 19.68
CA THR A 9 0.65 -16.29 19.73
C THR A 9 0.79 -14.93 19.03
N MET A 10 1.32 -14.89 17.80
CA MET A 10 0.90 -13.81 16.91
C MET A 10 -0.42 -14.26 16.26
N PRO A 11 -1.56 -13.60 16.54
CA PRO A 11 -2.78 -13.91 15.81
C PRO A 11 -2.49 -13.69 14.32
N LYS A 12 -2.66 -14.75 13.53
CA LYS A 12 -2.50 -14.69 12.08
C LYS A 12 -3.48 -13.60 11.60
N PRO A 13 -3.00 -12.56 10.89
CA PRO A 13 -3.88 -11.47 10.49
C PRO A 13 -5.03 -12.05 9.67
N PRO A 14 -6.26 -11.55 9.86
CA PRO A 14 -7.41 -12.03 9.12
C PRO A 14 -7.13 -11.90 7.61
N LYS A 15 -7.63 -12.85 6.82
CA LYS A 15 -7.38 -12.90 5.36
C LYS A 15 -7.79 -11.59 4.67
N THR A 16 -8.81 -10.90 5.18
CA THR A 16 -9.22 -9.57 4.74
C THR A 16 -8.12 -8.54 4.91
N ALA A 17 -7.50 -8.44 6.08
CA ALA A 17 -6.39 -7.52 6.33
C ALA A 17 -5.16 -7.79 5.45
N LEU A 18 -4.94 -9.05 5.05
CA LEU A 18 -3.91 -9.40 4.06
C LEU A 18 -4.28 -8.91 2.66
N VAL A 19 -5.53 -9.11 2.23
CA VAL A 19 -6.01 -8.62 0.93
C VAL A 19 -6.00 -7.09 0.88
N GLU A 20 -6.44 -6.41 1.93
CA GLU A 20 -6.42 -4.94 2.04
C GLU A 20 -4.99 -4.40 1.97
N LYS A 21 -4.04 -5.01 2.68
CA LYS A 21 -2.61 -4.68 2.54
C LYS A 21 -2.14 -4.81 1.09
N THR A 22 -2.47 -5.93 0.43
CA THR A 22 -2.07 -6.11 -0.97
C THR A 22 -2.73 -5.09 -1.91
N LEU A 23 -3.90 -4.56 -1.58
CA LEU A 23 -4.54 -3.51 -2.36
C LEU A 23 -3.81 -2.18 -2.18
N VAL A 24 -3.59 -1.73 -0.94
CA VAL A 24 -2.84 -0.51 -0.61
C VAL A 24 -1.44 -0.56 -1.20
N GLU A 25 -0.77 -1.72 -1.13
CA GLU A 25 0.56 -1.91 -1.70
C GLU A 25 0.59 -1.84 -3.23
N ARG A 26 -0.41 -2.43 -3.90
CA ARG A 26 -0.55 -2.33 -5.37
C ARG A 26 -0.90 -0.91 -5.80
N MET A 27 -1.79 -0.24 -5.08
CA MET A 27 -2.11 1.17 -5.30
C MET A 27 -0.88 2.05 -5.11
N ALA A 28 -0.11 1.84 -4.05
CA ALA A 28 1.10 2.61 -3.78
C ALA A 28 2.15 2.44 -4.89
N ASP A 29 2.28 1.24 -5.46
CA ASP A 29 3.18 0.99 -6.58
C ASP A 29 2.76 1.79 -7.83
N ARG A 30 1.46 1.81 -8.12
CA ARG A 30 0.89 2.61 -9.22
C ARG A 30 1.03 4.10 -8.99
N VAL A 31 0.74 4.58 -7.78
CA VAL A 31 0.98 5.99 -7.39
C VAL A 31 2.44 6.36 -7.60
N LEU A 32 3.36 5.50 -7.15
CA LEU A 32 4.79 5.74 -7.27
C LEU A 32 5.21 5.80 -8.75
N GLU A 33 4.76 4.85 -9.56
CA GLU A 33 5.02 4.79 -11.00
C GLU A 33 4.51 6.05 -11.72
N LEU A 34 3.25 6.44 -11.48
CA LEU A 34 2.65 7.65 -12.04
C LEU A 34 3.39 8.93 -11.58
N GLY A 35 3.75 9.00 -10.30
CA GLY A 35 4.51 10.12 -9.75
C GLY A 35 5.94 10.21 -10.28
N MET A 36 6.58 9.07 -10.55
CA MET A 36 7.91 9.02 -11.19
C MET A 36 7.86 9.42 -12.67
N ASN A 37 6.73 9.22 -13.35
CA ASN A 37 6.49 9.69 -14.72
C ASN A 37 6.15 11.20 -14.79
N GLY A 38 6.19 11.92 -13.67
CA GLY A 38 5.91 13.36 -13.61
C GLY A 38 4.42 13.71 -13.65
N ILE A 39 3.53 12.72 -13.45
CA ILE A 39 2.09 12.94 -13.43
C ILE A 39 1.65 13.31 -12.01
N ALA A 40 0.87 14.39 -11.88
CA ALA A 40 0.24 14.74 -10.62
C ALA A 40 -0.78 13.65 -10.23
N VAL A 41 -0.46 12.85 -9.21
CA VAL A 41 -1.31 11.72 -8.81
C VAL A 41 -2.55 12.23 -8.09
N THR A 42 -3.67 12.24 -8.81
CA THR A 42 -4.99 12.57 -8.29
C THR A 42 -5.88 11.33 -8.29
N LYS A 43 -7.03 11.40 -7.60
CA LYS A 43 -8.01 10.30 -7.57
C LYS A 43 -8.47 9.91 -8.98
N ASP A 44 -8.68 10.91 -9.84
CA ASP A 44 -9.11 10.74 -11.23
C ASP A 44 -8.03 10.00 -12.05
N VAL A 45 -6.79 10.46 -11.98
CA VAL A 45 -5.66 9.83 -12.68
C VAL A 45 -5.44 8.39 -12.22
N LEU A 46 -5.56 8.12 -10.91
CA LEU A 46 -5.52 6.75 -10.42
C LEU A 46 -6.65 5.93 -11.04
N PHE A 47 -7.89 6.41 -10.99
CA PHE A 47 -9.04 5.71 -11.54
C PHE A 47 -8.92 5.47 -13.05
N GLU A 48 -8.39 6.42 -13.81
CA GLU A 48 -8.19 6.29 -15.26
C GLU A 48 -7.08 5.30 -15.62
N HIS A 49 -6.00 5.25 -14.83
CA HIS A 49 -4.83 4.42 -15.13
C HIS A 49 -4.77 3.09 -14.38
N THR A 50 -5.75 2.79 -13.52
CA THR A 50 -5.82 1.55 -12.76
C THR A 50 -7.23 1.00 -12.67
N SER A 51 -7.35 -0.29 -12.33
CA SER A 51 -8.65 -0.97 -12.20
C SER A 51 -9.27 -0.86 -10.81
N PHE A 52 -8.86 0.11 -9.99
CA PHE A 52 -9.43 0.32 -8.66
C PHE A 52 -10.75 1.08 -8.77
N THR A 53 -11.70 0.77 -7.89
CA THR A 53 -12.95 1.54 -7.81
C THR A 53 -12.70 2.90 -7.14
N LEU A 54 -13.59 3.86 -7.38
CA LEU A 54 -13.52 5.16 -6.71
C LEU A 54 -13.61 5.00 -5.18
N GLU A 55 -14.44 4.08 -4.69
CA GLU A 55 -14.57 3.78 -3.25
C GLU A 55 -13.25 3.29 -2.65
N GLU A 56 -12.56 2.35 -3.31
CA GLU A 56 -11.24 1.88 -2.89
C GLU A 56 -10.19 2.99 -2.92
N ILE A 57 -10.24 3.87 -3.94
CA ILE A 57 -9.33 5.01 -4.05
C ILE A 57 -9.57 6.04 -2.95
N GLU A 58 -10.81 6.28 -2.56
CA GLU A 58 -11.12 7.19 -1.46
C GLU A 58 -10.68 6.62 -0.11
N GLN A 59 -10.92 5.32 0.10
CA GLN A 59 -10.65 4.65 1.36
C GLN A 59 -9.15 4.39 1.57
N HIS A 60 -8.45 3.96 0.52
CA HIS A 60 -7.06 3.51 0.59
C HIS A 60 -6.07 4.42 -0.14
N GLY A 61 -6.52 5.34 -0.99
CA GLY A 61 -5.64 6.19 -1.81
C GLY A 61 -4.73 7.10 -0.98
N ARG A 62 -5.21 7.60 0.18
CA ARG A 62 -4.37 8.40 1.07
C ARG A 62 -3.23 7.58 1.69
N GLU A 63 -3.54 6.35 2.11
CA GLU A 63 -2.55 5.44 2.68
C GLU A 63 -1.56 4.96 1.62
N ALA A 64 -2.06 4.65 0.41
CA ALA A 64 -1.26 4.30 -0.75
C ALA A 64 -0.30 5.42 -1.16
N CYS A 65 -0.76 6.69 -1.18
CA CYS A 65 0.10 7.84 -1.46
C CYS A 65 1.20 8.03 -0.39
N ASN A 66 0.86 7.84 0.88
CA ASN A 66 1.84 7.93 1.96
C ASN A 66 2.89 6.80 1.85
N LEU A 67 2.44 5.58 1.55
CA LEU A 67 3.33 4.43 1.34
C LEU A 67 4.21 4.62 0.10
N ALA A 68 3.65 5.10 -1.01
CA ALA A 68 4.38 5.45 -2.23
C ALA A 68 5.47 6.49 -1.94
N ARG A 69 5.14 7.56 -1.21
CA ARG A 69 6.12 8.58 -0.80
C ARG A 69 7.20 8.01 0.11
N SER A 70 6.85 7.15 1.05
CA SER A 70 7.83 6.45 1.90
C SER A 70 8.77 5.56 1.08
N ARG A 71 8.23 4.84 0.07
CA ARG A 71 9.01 4.03 -0.86
C ARG A 71 9.90 4.87 -1.78
N ALA A 72 9.40 6.00 -2.27
CA ALA A 72 10.18 6.95 -3.09
C ALA A 72 11.43 7.42 -2.34
N VAL A 73 11.28 7.80 -1.06
CA VAL A 73 12.41 8.22 -0.21
C VAL A 73 13.42 7.08 -0.01
N ARG A 74 12.95 5.85 0.24
CA ARG A 74 13.83 4.69 0.41
C ARG A 74 14.56 4.27 -0.86
N ARG A 75 14.01 4.55 -2.04
CA ARG A 75 14.62 4.18 -3.33
C ARG A 75 15.72 5.15 -3.78
N VAL A 76 15.80 6.33 -3.16
CA VAL A 76 16.77 7.40 -3.47
C VAL A 76 17.95 7.40 -2.47
N ALA A 77 17.89 6.61 -1.40
CA ALA A 77 18.93 6.50 -0.37
C ALA A 77 19.94 5.38 -0.65
#